data_AF-A0A4V3KWH9-F1
#
_entry.id   AF-A0A4V3KWH9-F1
#
_cell.length_a   1.000
_cell.length_b   1.000
_cell.length_c   1.000
_cell.angle_alpha   90.00
_cell.angle_beta   90.00
_cell.angle_gamma   90.00
#
_symmetry.space_group_name_H-M   'P 1'
#
loop_
_entity.id
_entity.type
_entity.pdbx_description
1 polymer ?
#
loop_
_entity_poly.entity_id
_entity_poly.type
_entity_poly.pdbx_seq_one_letter_code
_entity_poly.pdbx_strand_id
1 'polypeptide(L)'
;MKSTPTASTNLQSTSSSSFANLTEDQIRAQMASLQRELESREAAAAKAAVAGNAKRAVALLTAMKAAHKELEALFPGTFEGEKWAAIAPQAWPRDASYKRAADLSETEVSAAREVGRKAIEGIK
;
A
#
# COMPACT_ATOMS: atom_id res chain seq x y z
N MET A 1 -22.99 -39.41 -30.08
CA MET A 1 -21.72 -39.73 -29.41
C MET A 1 -20.69 -38.73 -29.88
N LYS A 2 -20.33 -37.74 -29.05
CA LYS A 2 -19.35 -36.69 -29.37
C LYS A 2 -18.12 -36.91 -28.50
N SER A 3 -16.98 -37.16 -29.13
CA SER A 3 -15.69 -37.38 -28.48
C SER A 3 -15.06 -36.04 -28.10
N THR A 4 -14.69 -35.88 -26.83
CA THR A 4 -13.83 -34.80 -26.33
C THR A 4 -12.37 -35.26 -26.34
N PRO A 5 -11.42 -34.48 -26.89
CA PRO A 5 -10.01 -34.74 -26.69
C PRO A 5 -9.57 -34.21 -25.32
N THR A 6 -9.11 -35.10 -24.45
CA THR A 6 -8.42 -34.80 -23.20
C THR A 6 -7.10 -34.11 -23.52
N ALA A 7 -6.95 -32.84 -23.14
CA ALA A 7 -5.69 -32.11 -23.27
C ALA A 7 -4.67 -32.69 -22.27
N SER A 8 -3.73 -33.49 -22.79
CA SER A 8 -2.52 -33.88 -22.07
C SER A 8 -1.65 -32.63 -21.85
N THR A 9 -1.67 -32.09 -20.64
CA THR A 9 -0.75 -31.03 -20.21
C THR A 9 0.67 -31.60 -20.21
N ASN A 10 1.43 -31.26 -21.24
CA ASN A 10 2.82 -31.63 -21.40
C ASN A 10 3.68 -30.77 -20.45
N LEU A 11 3.90 -31.25 -19.22
CA LEU A 11 4.90 -30.72 -18.28
C LEU A 11 6.30 -31.26 -18.66
N GLN A 12 6.73 -30.99 -19.88
CA GLN A 12 8.10 -31.27 -20.31
C GLN A 12 8.99 -30.06 -20.00
N SER A 13 9.59 -30.12 -18.81
CA SER A 13 11.05 -29.96 -18.62
C SER A 13 11.76 -29.04 -19.61
N THR A 14 11.68 -27.72 -19.44
CA THR A 14 12.52 -26.75 -20.17
C THR A 14 13.57 -26.07 -19.29
N SER A 15 13.65 -26.40 -17.99
CA SER A 15 14.53 -25.69 -17.06
C SER A 15 15.93 -26.29 -16.90
N SER A 16 16.19 -27.49 -17.40
CA SER A 16 17.37 -28.27 -16.97
C SER A 16 18.58 -28.18 -17.91
N SER A 17 18.48 -27.54 -19.08
CA SER A 17 19.56 -27.57 -20.10
C SER A 17 20.32 -26.25 -20.29
N SER A 18 19.92 -25.16 -19.65
CA SER A 18 20.50 -23.83 -19.91
C SER A 18 21.73 -23.48 -19.06
N PHE A 19 22.00 -24.25 -17.99
CA PHE A 19 23.14 -24.02 -17.10
C PHE A 19 24.37 -24.88 -17.44
N ALA A 20 24.21 -25.92 -18.26
CA ALA A 20 25.24 -26.93 -18.51
C ALA A 20 26.41 -26.46 -19.41
N ASN A 21 26.34 -25.25 -20.00
CA ASN A 21 27.32 -24.74 -20.97
C ASN A 21 27.77 -23.29 -20.70
N LEU A 22 27.62 -22.78 -19.49
CA LEU A 22 28.07 -21.42 -19.14
C LEU A 22 29.50 -21.46 -18.59
N THR A 23 30.37 -20.56 -19.07
CA THR A 23 31.70 -20.40 -18.48
C THR A 23 31.59 -19.81 -17.07
N GLU A 24 32.60 -20.01 -16.23
CA GLU A 24 32.60 -19.46 -14.86
C GLU A 24 32.35 -17.94 -14.83
N ASP A 25 32.87 -17.20 -15.82
CA ASP A 25 32.67 -15.76 -15.94
C ASP A 25 31.22 -15.41 -16.30
N GLN A 26 30.56 -16.22 -17.15
CA GLN A 26 29.15 -16.05 -17.46
C GLN A 26 28.25 -16.37 -16.26
N ILE A 27 28.61 -17.37 -15.45
CA ILE A 27 27.91 -17.69 -14.20
C ILE A 27 28.06 -16.53 -13.21
N ARG A 28 29.27 -15.99 -13.03
CA ARG A 28 29.50 -14.81 -12.17
C ARG A 28 28.73 -13.59 -12.65
N ALA A 29 28.70 -13.34 -13.96
CA ALA A 29 27.96 -12.21 -14.53
C ALA A 29 26.44 -12.37 -14.33
N GLN A 30 25.91 -13.57 -14.51
CA GLN A 30 24.49 -13.85 -14.24
C GLN A 30 24.14 -13.71 -12.76
N MET A 31 24.98 -14.22 -11.86
CA MET A 31 24.78 -14.03 -10.41
C MET A 31 24.79 -12.55 -10.03
N ALA A 32 25.71 -11.76 -10.57
CA ALA A 32 25.75 -10.32 -10.32
C ALA A 32 24.51 -9.59 -10.87
N SER A 33 23.99 -10.02 -12.03
CA SER A 33 22.75 -9.49 -12.60
C SER A 33 21.55 -9.83 -11.72
N LEU A 34 21.42 -11.08 -11.28
CA LEU A 34 20.33 -11.54 -10.42
C LEU A 34 20.38 -10.86 -9.06
N GLN A 35 21.56 -10.66 -8.49
CA GLN A 35 21.75 -9.93 -7.24
C GLN A 35 21.28 -8.48 -7.35
N ARG A 36 21.66 -7.76 -8.42
CA ARG A 36 21.17 -6.39 -8.67
C ARG A 36 19.66 -6.35 -8.88
N GLU A 37 19.10 -7.35 -9.56
CA GLU A 37 17.65 -7.44 -9.76
C GLU A 37 16.92 -7.64 -8.42
N LEU A 38 17.47 -8.49 -7.55
CA LEU A 38 16.92 -8.73 -6.21
C LEU A 38 16.94 -7.46 -5.37
N GLU A 39 18.08 -6.77 -5.31
CA GLU A 39 18.20 -5.47 -4.60
C GLU A 39 17.22 -4.42 -5.15
N SER A 40 17.06 -4.36 -6.47
CA SER A 40 16.09 -3.45 -7.10
C SER A 40 14.65 -3.79 -6.72
N ARG A 41 14.29 -5.08 -6.66
CA ARG A 41 12.95 -5.53 -6.27
C ARG A 41 12.67 -5.26 -4.80
N GLU A 42 13.65 -5.48 -3.92
CA GLU A 42 13.52 -5.17 -2.48
C GLU A 42 13.32 -3.67 -2.24
N ALA A 43 14.11 -2.82 -2.92
CA ALA A 43 13.95 -1.37 -2.84
C ALA A 43 12.57 -0.90 -3.35
N ALA A 44 12.07 -1.51 -4.43
CA ALA A 44 10.72 -1.22 -4.94
C ALA A 44 9.62 -1.65 -3.95
N ALA A 45 9.77 -2.82 -3.32
CA ALA A 45 8.83 -3.29 -2.30
C ALA A 45 8.80 -2.37 -1.06
N ALA A 46 9.96 -1.92 -0.60
CA ALA A 46 10.06 -0.97 0.51
C ALA A 46 9.35 0.36 0.19
N LYS A 47 9.57 0.92 -1.02
CA LYS A 47 8.87 2.13 -1.48
C LYS A 47 7.36 1.92 -1.55
N ALA A 48 6.91 0.78 -2.10
CA ALA A 48 5.49 0.45 -2.17
C ALA A 48 4.85 0.32 -0.78
N ALA A 49 5.55 -0.24 0.19
CA ALA A 49 5.09 -0.33 1.58
C ALA A 49 4.92 1.06 2.22
N VAL A 50 5.88 1.97 2.00
CA VAL A 50 5.79 3.37 2.48
C VAL A 50 4.59 4.08 1.86
N ALA A 51 4.38 3.94 0.54
CA ALA A 51 3.21 4.49 -0.16
C ALA A 51 1.89 3.90 0.36
N GLY A 52 1.82 2.60 0.59
CA GLY A 52 0.65 1.94 1.18
C GLY A 52 0.34 2.44 2.60
N ASN A 53 1.37 2.64 3.42
CA ASN A 53 1.23 3.20 4.77
C ASN A 53 0.72 4.64 4.74
N ALA A 54 1.27 5.48 3.85
CA ALA A 54 0.83 6.85 3.70
C ALA A 54 -0.63 6.96 3.24
N LYS A 55 -1.07 6.14 2.29
CA LYS A 55 -2.48 6.07 1.87
C LYS A 55 -3.39 5.68 3.03
N ARG A 56 -3.02 4.67 3.83
CA ARG A 56 -3.79 4.27 5.03
C ARG A 56 -3.86 5.38 6.07
N ALA A 57 -2.76 6.09 6.30
CA ALA A 57 -2.73 7.23 7.22
C ALA A 57 -3.66 8.37 6.78
N VAL A 58 -3.69 8.69 5.48
CA VAL A 58 -4.62 9.70 4.90
C VAL A 58 -6.08 9.26 5.08
N ALA A 59 -6.38 7.99 4.81
CA ALA A 59 -7.73 7.45 4.99
C ALA A 59 -8.18 7.54 6.46
N LEU A 60 -7.33 7.10 7.40
CA LEU A 60 -7.59 7.17 8.84
C LEU A 60 -7.79 8.60 9.32
N LEU A 61 -6.93 9.53 8.90
CA LEU A 61 -7.03 10.94 9.26
C LEU A 61 -8.35 11.55 8.78
N THR A 62 -8.77 11.21 7.56
CA THR A 62 -10.05 11.64 7.01
C THR A 62 -11.21 11.12 7.85
N ALA A 63 -11.14 9.85 8.26
CA ALA A 63 -12.14 9.26 9.12
C ALA A 63 -12.19 9.98 10.50
N MET A 64 -11.07 10.11 11.18
CA MET A 64 -11.00 10.75 12.49
C MET A 64 -11.56 12.18 12.49
N LYS A 65 -11.28 12.97 11.45
CA LYS A 65 -11.83 14.33 11.30
C LYS A 65 -13.35 14.33 11.16
N ALA A 66 -13.91 13.39 10.40
CA ALA A 66 -15.35 13.33 10.22
C ALA A 66 -16.05 12.85 11.50
N ALA A 67 -15.50 11.83 12.19
CA ALA A 67 -15.99 11.36 13.47
C ALA A 67 -15.96 12.45 14.55
N HIS A 68 -14.87 13.22 14.62
CA HIS A 68 -14.77 14.38 15.52
C HIS A 68 -15.87 15.40 15.24
N LYS A 69 -16.13 15.72 13.96
CA LYS A 69 -17.18 16.66 13.57
C LYS A 69 -18.57 16.15 13.96
N GLU A 70 -18.83 14.86 13.78
CA GLU A 70 -20.12 14.25 14.12
C GLU A 70 -20.35 14.20 15.62
N LEU A 71 -19.33 13.83 16.41
CA LEU A 71 -19.39 13.87 17.88
C LEU A 71 -19.65 15.29 18.40
N GLU A 72 -18.96 16.29 17.86
CA GLU A 72 -19.16 17.69 18.25
C GLU A 72 -20.57 18.19 17.86
N ALA A 73 -21.14 17.71 16.76
CA ALA A 73 -22.51 18.04 16.36
C ALA A 73 -23.57 17.41 17.28
N LEU A 74 -23.34 16.17 17.73
CA LEU A 74 -24.24 15.46 18.65
C LEU A 74 -24.11 15.97 20.09
N PHE A 75 -22.90 16.34 20.49
CA PHE A 75 -22.56 16.77 21.84
C PHE A 75 -21.67 18.03 21.79
N PRO A 76 -22.25 19.23 21.58
CA PRO A 76 -21.48 20.46 21.48
C PRO A 76 -20.66 20.77 22.74
N GLY A 77 -19.44 21.26 22.57
CA GLY A 77 -18.50 21.58 23.64
C GLY A 77 -17.79 20.38 24.25
N THR A 78 -17.98 19.16 23.69
CA THR A 78 -17.36 17.94 24.23
C THR A 78 -15.84 18.04 24.25
N PHE A 79 -15.26 18.62 23.20
CA PHE A 79 -13.81 18.75 23.08
C PHE A 79 -13.24 20.03 23.73
N GLU A 80 -14.08 20.91 24.30
CA GLU A 80 -13.63 22.16 24.93
C GLU A 80 -13.26 22.00 26.41
N GLY A 81 -13.59 20.87 27.05
CA GLY A 81 -13.28 20.58 28.45
C GLY A 81 -11.91 19.93 28.70
N GLU A 82 -11.36 20.10 29.91
CA GLU A 82 -10.00 19.66 30.30
C GLU A 82 -9.67 18.20 29.96
N LYS A 83 -10.62 17.26 30.11
CA LYS A 83 -10.37 15.84 29.87
C LYS A 83 -10.22 15.48 28.39
N TRP A 84 -11.08 16.02 27.54
CA TRP A 84 -11.09 15.72 26.10
C TRP A 84 -10.11 16.60 25.33
N ALA A 85 -9.94 17.86 25.73
CA ALA A 85 -8.96 18.78 25.14
C ALA A 85 -7.51 18.27 25.28
N ALA A 86 -7.23 17.50 26.34
CA ALA A 86 -5.91 16.90 26.56
C ALA A 86 -5.57 15.75 25.58
N ILE A 87 -6.57 15.08 25.03
CA ILE A 87 -6.39 13.91 24.14
C ILE A 87 -6.79 14.20 22.69
N ALA A 88 -7.63 15.20 22.46
CA ALA A 88 -7.96 15.67 21.12
C ALA A 88 -6.76 16.42 20.52
N PRO A 89 -6.44 16.19 19.23
CA PRO A 89 -5.36 16.92 18.59
C PRO A 89 -5.72 18.41 18.50
N GLN A 90 -4.90 19.26 19.11
CA GLN A 90 -5.01 20.73 19.02
C GLN A 90 -4.91 21.21 17.56
N ALA A 91 -4.16 20.49 16.74
CA ALA A 91 -4.12 20.69 15.30
C ALA A 91 -4.04 19.34 14.58
N TRP A 92 -4.89 19.14 13.58
CA TRP A 92 -4.84 17.94 12.77
C TRP A 92 -3.64 17.96 11.81
N PRO A 93 -2.97 16.80 11.61
CA PRO A 93 -1.99 16.65 10.55
C PRO A 93 -2.57 17.03 9.17
N ARG A 94 -1.69 17.53 8.28
CA ARG A 94 -2.03 17.89 6.90
C ARG A 94 -1.69 16.75 5.97
N ASP A 95 -2.57 16.42 5.03
CA ASP A 95 -2.34 15.34 4.07
C ASP A 95 -1.05 15.52 3.24
N ALA A 96 -0.64 16.78 3.03
CA ALA A 96 0.59 17.13 2.35
C ALA A 96 1.85 16.54 3.01
N SER A 97 1.85 16.29 4.32
CA SER A 97 2.99 15.63 4.98
C SER A 97 3.12 14.18 4.55
N TYR A 98 2.02 13.42 4.50
CA TYR A 98 2.01 12.03 4.02
C TYR A 98 2.27 11.93 2.52
N LYS A 99 1.76 12.90 1.75
CA LYS A 99 2.03 12.99 0.30
C LYS A 99 3.53 13.11 0.02
N ARG A 100 4.22 14.04 0.68
CA ARG A 100 5.67 14.24 0.50
C ARG A 100 6.50 13.09 1.06
N ALA A 101 6.10 12.49 2.18
CA ALA A 101 6.85 11.41 2.80
C ALA A 101 6.88 10.12 1.95
N ALA A 102 5.92 9.96 1.04
CA ALA A 102 5.76 8.76 0.24
C ALA A 102 5.61 9.04 -1.27
N ASP A 103 5.95 10.25 -1.71
CA ASP A 103 5.84 10.72 -3.10
C ASP A 103 4.51 10.37 -3.78
N LEU A 104 3.40 10.50 -3.05
CA LEU A 104 2.08 10.16 -3.57
C LEU A 104 1.60 11.20 -4.60
N SER A 105 0.91 10.71 -5.62
CA SER A 105 0.15 11.56 -6.54
C SER A 105 -1.11 12.14 -5.88
N GLU A 106 -1.65 13.22 -6.45
CA GLU A 106 -2.89 13.84 -5.94
C GLU A 106 -4.10 12.91 -6.07
N THR A 107 -4.15 12.11 -7.14
CA THR A 107 -5.17 11.08 -7.37
C THR A 107 -5.14 10.00 -6.29
N GLU A 108 -3.96 9.57 -5.86
CA GLU A 108 -3.80 8.59 -4.79
C GLU A 108 -4.24 9.12 -3.42
N VAL A 109 -3.92 10.39 -3.12
CA VAL A 109 -4.39 11.05 -1.90
C VAL A 109 -5.91 11.19 -1.92
N SER A 110 -6.50 11.58 -3.06
CA SER A 110 -7.95 11.68 -3.21
C SER A 110 -8.66 10.34 -3.04
N ALA A 111 -8.12 9.27 -3.64
CA ALA A 111 -8.65 7.92 -3.48
C ALA A 111 -8.55 7.44 -2.01
N ALA A 112 -7.45 7.73 -1.32
CA ALA A 112 -7.30 7.41 0.10
C ALA A 112 -8.32 8.16 0.98
N ARG A 113 -8.58 9.45 0.70
CA ARG A 113 -9.64 10.21 1.38
C ARG A 113 -11.02 9.58 1.15
N GLU A 114 -11.30 9.14 -0.07
CA GLU A 114 -12.56 8.47 -0.40
C GLU A 114 -12.76 7.18 0.40
N VAL A 115 -11.70 6.36 0.52
CA VAL A 115 -11.74 5.16 1.38
C VAL A 115 -12.04 5.54 2.83
N GLY A 116 -11.39 6.59 3.35
CA GLY A 116 -11.64 7.10 4.70
C GLY A 116 -13.09 7.55 4.93
N ARG A 117 -13.69 8.24 3.95
CA ARG A 117 -15.11 8.66 4.02
C ARG A 117 -16.05 7.46 4.04
N LYS A 118 -15.87 6.51 3.12
CA LYS A 118 -16.69 5.29 3.04
C LYS A 118 -16.64 4.46 4.31
N ALA A 119 -15.48 4.41 4.97
CA ALA A 119 -15.33 3.67 6.23
C ALA A 119 -16.25 4.17 7.35
N ILE A 120 -16.65 5.45 7.32
CA ILE A 120 -17.59 6.03 8.28
C ILE A 120 -19.03 5.89 7.82
N GLU A 121 -19.28 6.03 6.52
CA GLU A 121 -20.61 5.83 5.96
C GLU A 121 -21.14 4.42 6.23
N GLY A 122 -20.25 3.40 6.24
CA GLY A 122 -20.62 2.02 6.58
C GLY A 122 -20.88 1.74 8.07
N ILE A 123 -20.68 2.73 8.96
CA ILE A 123 -20.95 2.60 10.41
C ILE A 123 -22.34 3.15 10.78
N LYS A 124 -22.98 3.94 9.91
CA LYS A 124 -24.34 4.46 10.09
C LYS A 124 -25.40 3.40 9.85
#